data_AF-A0A538QDD5-F1
#
_entry.id   AF-A0A538QDD5-F1
#
_cell.length_a   1.000
_cell.length_b   1.000
_cell.length_c   1.000
_cell.angle_alpha   90.00
_cell.angle_beta   90.00
_cell.angle_gamma   90.00
#
_symmetry.space_group_name_H-M   'P 1'
#
loop_
_entity.id
_entity.type
_entity.pdbx_description
1 polymer ?
#
loop_
_entity_poly.entity_id
_entity_poly.type
_entity_poly.pdbx_seq_one_letter_code
_entity_poly.pdbx_strand_id
1 'polypeptide(L)'
;MAPGRARVVHQTVGRPARRPRGTARPPRAPVTASLREFLDGLTVASVLTTVVDVALVYYLIYRLLLTIRGTRAAQMVVGIVLVGAAFFVAERLELSTVSWLLDNFISYFIILIIVVFQNDIRRALGRIGQNVMPFGRRQETSQIVDEVVAATAQIARARLGAIIVFERDAALEEFVDDATRIDAVLSRQLLVSLFVPARDNELHDGAVVIGKNHRIELARALLPLSRATDLGPEFGTRHRAALGITEDTDAVAVVVSEERGEISLCFKGSIARDLEPVLLRRALVGLFAGGRATEDMAEEAEAAAEVGKALATLGEPRADARIDPVPERAEAAEAMQ
;
A
#
# COMPACT_ATOMS: atom_id res chain seq x y z
N MET A 1 -43.11 -96.73 12.29
CA MET A 1 -43.12 -97.75 11.22
C MET A 1 -42.54 -97.11 9.98
N ALA A 2 -41.34 -97.57 9.61
CA ALA A 2 -40.51 -97.41 8.39
C ALA A 2 -40.55 -96.13 7.50
N PRO A 3 -39.39 -95.74 6.92
CA PRO A 3 -39.14 -94.42 6.33
C PRO A 3 -39.38 -94.34 4.81
N GLY A 4 -39.79 -93.15 4.35
CA GLY A 4 -39.95 -92.81 2.93
C GLY A 4 -38.62 -92.41 2.28
N ARG A 5 -38.26 -93.15 1.22
CA ARG A 5 -37.02 -93.05 0.43
C ARG A 5 -36.84 -91.67 -0.21
N ALA A 6 -35.67 -91.07 0.03
CA ALA A 6 -35.14 -89.95 -0.73
C ALA A 6 -34.80 -90.39 -2.16
N ARG A 7 -35.31 -89.65 -3.15
CA ARG A 7 -34.97 -89.83 -4.58
C ARG A 7 -34.03 -88.70 -4.99
N VAL A 8 -32.77 -89.06 -5.19
CA VAL A 8 -31.68 -88.20 -5.68
C VAL A 8 -31.99 -87.76 -7.10
N VAL A 9 -32.07 -86.45 -7.34
CA VAL A 9 -32.18 -85.85 -8.67
C VAL A 9 -30.77 -85.60 -9.17
N HIS A 10 -30.39 -86.29 -10.25
CA HIS A 10 -29.15 -86.08 -10.99
C HIS A 10 -29.13 -84.67 -11.61
N GLN A 11 -28.18 -83.85 -11.20
CA GLN A 11 -27.82 -82.61 -11.87
C GLN A 11 -26.97 -82.94 -13.11
N THR A 12 -27.56 -82.83 -14.30
CA THR A 12 -26.83 -82.88 -15.56
C THR A 12 -26.03 -81.59 -15.75
N VAL A 13 -24.70 -81.75 -15.77
CA VAL A 13 -23.71 -80.70 -16.07
C VAL A 13 -23.93 -80.21 -17.51
N GLY A 14 -24.45 -78.99 -17.64
CA GLY A 14 -24.55 -78.27 -18.91
C GLY A 14 -23.16 -77.83 -19.41
N ARG A 15 -22.83 -78.19 -20.65
CA ARG A 15 -21.60 -77.78 -21.36
C ARG A 15 -21.46 -76.25 -21.42
N PRO A 16 -20.25 -75.68 -21.29
CA PRO A 16 -20.05 -74.25 -21.48
C PRO A 16 -20.23 -73.87 -22.96
N ALA A 17 -21.10 -72.89 -23.21
CA ALA A 17 -21.29 -72.29 -24.52
C ALA A 17 -19.99 -71.61 -24.99
N ARG A 18 -19.55 -71.95 -26.21
CA ARG A 18 -18.41 -71.32 -26.89
C ARG A 18 -18.69 -69.82 -27.08
N ARG A 19 -17.83 -68.97 -26.51
CA ARG A 19 -17.81 -67.53 -26.81
C ARG A 19 -17.49 -67.32 -28.30
N PRO A 20 -18.24 -66.51 -29.05
CA PRO A 20 -17.84 -66.12 -30.39
C PRO A 20 -16.55 -65.28 -30.32
N ARG A 21 -15.53 -65.73 -31.05
CA ARG A 21 -14.29 -64.98 -31.30
C ARG A 21 -14.56 -63.91 -32.34
N GLY A 22 -14.11 -62.69 -32.06
CA GLY A 22 -13.80 -61.68 -33.09
C GLY A 22 -14.88 -60.61 -33.28
N THR A 23 -14.93 -59.63 -32.38
CA THR A 23 -15.24 -58.27 -32.81
C THR A 23 -13.93 -57.66 -33.28
N ALA A 24 -13.84 -57.37 -34.58
CA ALA A 24 -12.73 -56.64 -35.14
C ALA A 24 -12.54 -55.32 -34.37
N ARG A 25 -11.31 -55.03 -33.94
CA ARG A 25 -10.95 -53.69 -33.44
C ARG A 25 -11.34 -52.68 -34.53
N PRO A 26 -12.05 -51.58 -34.21
CA PRO A 26 -12.24 -50.52 -35.18
C PRO A 26 -10.86 -50.02 -35.65
N PRO A 27 -10.69 -49.69 -36.94
CA PRO A 27 -9.43 -49.16 -37.43
C PRO A 27 -9.08 -47.90 -36.62
N ARG A 28 -7.84 -47.83 -36.10
CA ARG A 28 -7.33 -46.61 -35.48
C ARG A 28 -7.40 -45.50 -36.52
N ALA A 29 -8.22 -44.48 -36.27
CA ALA A 29 -8.25 -43.30 -37.11
C ALA A 29 -6.81 -42.76 -37.25
N PRO A 30 -6.37 -42.36 -38.45
CA PRO A 30 -5.05 -41.80 -38.62
C PRO A 30 -4.94 -40.52 -37.77
N VAL A 31 -3.79 -40.28 -37.13
CA VAL A 31 -3.54 -39.10 -36.27
C VAL A 31 -3.80 -37.78 -37.01
N THR A 32 -3.71 -37.82 -38.34
CA THR A 32 -4.05 -36.71 -39.24
C THR A 32 -5.54 -36.38 -39.30
N ALA A 33 -6.43 -37.33 -39.00
CA ALA A 33 -7.88 -37.11 -38.92
C ALA A 33 -8.26 -36.38 -37.62
N SER A 34 -7.68 -36.76 -36.48
CA SER A 34 -7.88 -36.07 -35.20
C SER A 34 -7.30 -34.65 -35.20
N LEU A 35 -6.21 -34.41 -35.95
CA LEU A 35 -5.64 -33.08 -36.12
C LEU A 35 -6.52 -32.20 -37.01
N ARG A 36 -7.16 -32.79 -38.04
CA ARG A 36 -8.12 -32.10 -38.90
C ARG A 36 -9.44 -31.78 -38.20
N GLU A 37 -9.98 -32.67 -37.38
CA GLU A 37 -11.15 -32.37 -36.54
C GLU A 37 -10.88 -31.24 -35.53
N PHE A 38 -9.67 -31.16 -34.96
CA PHE A 38 -9.25 -30.05 -34.10
C PHE A 38 -9.09 -28.74 -34.90
N LEU A 39 -8.53 -28.80 -36.11
CA LEU A 39 -8.39 -27.64 -37.01
C LEU A 39 -9.73 -27.17 -37.59
N ASP A 40 -10.67 -28.07 -37.86
CA ASP A 40 -12.01 -27.78 -38.39
C ASP A 40 -12.98 -27.29 -37.30
N GLY A 41 -12.68 -27.56 -36.01
CA GLY A 41 -13.38 -27.01 -34.84
C GLY A 41 -12.89 -25.64 -34.38
N LEU A 42 -11.76 -25.15 -34.92
CA LEU A 42 -11.23 -23.81 -34.63
C LEU A 42 -11.97 -22.77 -35.48
N THR A 43 -13.20 -22.47 -35.07
CA THR A 43 -13.91 -21.31 -35.59
C THR A 43 -13.15 -20.05 -35.19
N VAL A 44 -13.07 -19.03 -36.06
CA VAL A 44 -12.40 -17.75 -35.75
C VAL A 44 -12.90 -17.16 -34.42
N ALA A 45 -14.19 -17.38 -34.10
CA ALA A 45 -14.79 -17.02 -32.83
C ALA A 45 -14.19 -17.74 -31.61
N SER A 46 -13.89 -19.05 -31.69
CA SER A 46 -13.31 -19.80 -30.57
C SER A 46 -11.88 -19.36 -30.29
N VAL A 47 -11.09 -19.15 -31.35
CA VAL A 47 -9.73 -18.61 -31.24
C VAL A 47 -9.75 -17.21 -30.61
N LEU A 48 -10.65 -16.33 -31.07
CA LEU A 48 -10.78 -14.99 -30.51
C LEU A 48 -11.15 -15.04 -29.02
N THR A 49 -12.10 -15.89 -28.62
CA THR A 49 -12.45 -16.06 -27.21
C THR A 49 -11.30 -16.60 -26.37
N THR A 50 -10.51 -17.57 -26.87
CA THR A 50 -9.34 -18.09 -26.16
C THR A 50 -8.24 -17.04 -26.03
N VAL A 51 -8.00 -16.25 -27.07
CA VAL A 51 -7.02 -15.15 -27.03
C VAL A 51 -7.45 -14.09 -26.02
N VAL A 52 -8.72 -13.69 -26.02
CA VAL A 52 -9.25 -12.72 -25.04
C VAL A 52 -9.19 -13.27 -23.62
N ASP A 53 -9.53 -14.55 -23.42
CA ASP A 53 -9.47 -15.20 -22.11
C ASP A 53 -8.04 -15.25 -21.56
N VAL A 54 -7.09 -15.73 -22.38
CA VAL A 54 -5.66 -15.76 -22.00
C VAL A 54 -5.11 -14.35 -21.77
N ALA A 55 -5.49 -13.37 -22.61
CA ALA A 55 -5.06 -11.99 -22.44
C ALA A 55 -5.63 -11.35 -21.16
N LEU A 56 -6.87 -11.67 -20.80
CA LEU A 56 -7.51 -11.21 -19.57
C LEU A 56 -6.82 -11.81 -18.34
N VAL A 57 -6.62 -13.12 -18.33
CA VAL A 57 -5.90 -13.81 -17.24
C VAL A 57 -4.47 -13.29 -17.13
N TYR A 58 -3.77 -13.12 -18.26
CA TYR A 58 -2.44 -12.54 -18.30
C TYR A 58 -2.41 -11.13 -17.70
N TYR A 59 -3.33 -10.25 -18.12
CA TYR A 59 -3.41 -8.88 -17.60
C TYR A 59 -3.67 -8.87 -16.10
N LEU A 60 -4.57 -9.73 -15.62
CA LEU A 60 -4.95 -9.81 -14.21
C LEU A 60 -3.79 -10.32 -13.34
N ILE A 61 -3.09 -11.37 -13.79
CA ILE A 61 -1.89 -11.88 -13.12
C ILE A 61 -0.76 -10.84 -13.17
N TYR A 62 -0.51 -10.22 -14.32
CA TYR A 62 0.53 -9.20 -14.49
C TYR A 62 0.29 -8.01 -13.55
N ARG A 63 -0.95 -7.52 -13.47
CA ARG A 63 -1.31 -6.42 -12.58
C ARG A 63 -1.18 -6.81 -11.11
N LEU A 64 -1.58 -8.04 -10.74
CA LEU A 64 -1.38 -8.57 -9.40
C LEU A 64 0.12 -8.65 -9.02
N LEU A 65 0.97 -9.13 -9.92
CA LEU A 65 2.43 -9.21 -9.70
C LEU A 65 3.06 -7.82 -9.53
N LEU A 66 2.61 -6.82 -10.30
CA LEU A 66 3.07 -5.44 -10.17
C LEU A 66 2.67 -4.82 -8.83
N THR A 67 1.47 -5.11 -8.32
CA THR A 67 1.01 -4.63 -7.00
C THR A 67 1.84 -5.21 -5.85
N ILE A 68 2.35 -6.44 -5.98
CA ILE A 68 3.11 -7.10 -4.91
C ILE A 68 4.60 -6.71 -4.97
N ARG A 69 5.11 -6.26 -6.12
CA ARG A 69 6.54 -5.93 -6.33
C ARG A 69 7.03 -4.88 -5.34
N GLY A 70 8.11 -5.19 -4.62
CA GLY A 70 8.72 -4.30 -3.61
C GLY A 70 8.20 -4.51 -2.18
N THR A 71 7.19 -5.35 -1.98
CA THR A 71 6.66 -5.67 -0.63
C THR A 71 7.35 -6.88 0.00
N ARG A 72 7.28 -7.02 1.33
CA ARG A 72 7.66 -8.25 2.05
C ARG A 72 6.88 -9.48 1.53
N ALA A 73 5.63 -9.29 1.07
CA ALA A 73 4.82 -10.33 0.45
C ALA A 73 5.42 -10.86 -0.86
N ALA A 74 6.15 -10.04 -1.64
CA ALA A 74 6.85 -10.51 -2.85
C ALA A 74 7.90 -11.57 -2.53
N GLN A 75 8.69 -11.35 -1.48
CA GLN A 75 9.73 -12.30 -1.05
C GLN A 75 9.10 -13.64 -0.65
N MET A 76 7.94 -13.61 0.01
CA MET A 76 7.21 -14.81 0.39
C MET A 76 6.64 -15.57 -0.82
N VAL A 77 6.06 -14.85 -1.80
CA VAL A 77 5.58 -15.47 -3.06
C VAL A 77 6.74 -16.13 -3.82
N VAL A 78 7.89 -15.47 -3.92
CA VAL A 78 9.09 -16.05 -4.53
C VAL A 78 9.52 -17.32 -3.78
N GLY A 79 9.50 -17.31 -2.45
CA GLY A 79 9.80 -18.50 -1.64
C GLY A 79 8.83 -19.66 -1.90
N ILE A 80 7.52 -19.39 -1.96
CA ILE A 80 6.49 -20.40 -2.27
C ILE A 80 6.71 -21.00 -3.67
N VAL A 81 6.96 -20.14 -4.67
CA VAL A 81 7.21 -20.59 -6.04
C VAL A 81 8.48 -21.44 -6.12
N LEU A 82 9.54 -21.05 -5.41
CA LEU A 82 10.79 -21.80 -5.36
C LEU A 82 10.61 -23.20 -4.76
N VAL A 83 9.89 -23.30 -3.63
CA VAL A 83 9.56 -24.59 -2.98
C VAL A 83 8.69 -25.44 -3.90
N GLY A 84 7.68 -24.86 -4.54
CA GLY A 84 6.83 -25.56 -5.51
C GLY A 84 7.61 -26.06 -6.73
N ALA A 85 8.54 -25.26 -7.25
CA ALA A 85 9.43 -25.67 -8.35
C ALA A 85 10.35 -26.82 -7.93
N ALA A 86 10.91 -26.77 -6.71
CA ALA A 86 11.73 -27.86 -6.17
C ALA A 86 10.93 -29.17 -6.04
N PHE A 87 9.67 -29.08 -5.58
CA PHE A 87 8.76 -30.24 -5.52
C PHE A 87 8.49 -30.83 -6.90
N PHE A 88 8.14 -29.99 -7.88
CA PHE A 88 7.88 -30.41 -9.25
C PHE A 88 9.09 -31.07 -9.93
N VAL A 89 10.30 -30.57 -9.65
CA VAL A 89 11.55 -31.17 -10.12
C VAL A 89 11.80 -32.51 -9.42
N ALA A 90 11.62 -32.58 -8.09
CA ALA A 90 11.80 -33.82 -7.33
C ALA A 90 10.86 -34.93 -7.80
N GLU A 91 9.61 -34.60 -8.14
CA GLU A 91 8.63 -35.54 -8.68
C GLU A 91 8.99 -36.00 -10.10
N ARG A 92 9.46 -35.09 -10.97
CA ARG A 92 9.94 -35.42 -12.32
C ARG A 92 11.17 -36.31 -12.34
N LEU A 93 12.06 -36.14 -11.35
CA LEU A 93 13.27 -36.93 -11.20
C LEU A 93 13.04 -38.19 -10.36
N GLU A 94 11.79 -38.48 -9.96
CA GLU A 94 11.40 -39.64 -9.15
C GLU A 94 12.20 -39.74 -7.82
N LEU A 95 12.56 -38.59 -7.23
CA LEU A 95 13.32 -38.51 -5.99
C LEU A 95 12.42 -38.78 -4.77
N SER A 96 12.10 -40.04 -4.51
CA SER A 96 11.14 -40.47 -3.48
C SER A 96 11.41 -39.92 -2.07
N THR A 97 12.69 -39.84 -1.66
CA THR A 97 13.04 -39.30 -0.33
C THR A 97 12.84 -37.78 -0.27
N VAL A 98 13.16 -37.07 -1.34
CA VAL A 98 13.03 -35.61 -1.42
C VAL A 98 11.57 -35.23 -1.52
N SER A 99 10.77 -35.92 -2.35
CA SER A 99 9.33 -35.69 -2.44
C SER A 99 8.64 -35.96 -1.10
N TRP A 100 8.99 -37.05 -0.40
CA TRP A 100 8.48 -37.32 0.94
C TRP A 100 8.86 -36.24 1.95
N LEU A 101 10.10 -35.76 1.92
CA LEU A 101 10.56 -34.68 2.81
C LEU A 101 9.83 -33.36 2.53
N LEU A 102 9.69 -33.01 1.25
CA LEU A 102 8.99 -31.80 0.83
C LEU A 102 7.49 -31.86 1.15
N ASP A 103 6.84 -33.02 1.02
CA ASP A 103 5.42 -33.19 1.37
C ASP A 103 5.16 -32.96 2.87
N ASN A 104 6.03 -33.53 3.72
CA ASN A 104 6.01 -33.25 5.16
C ASN A 104 6.29 -31.77 5.45
N PHE A 105 7.29 -31.18 4.78
CA PHE A 105 7.60 -29.76 4.95
C PHE A 105 6.41 -28.87 4.56
N ILE A 106 5.75 -29.11 3.42
CA ILE A 106 4.59 -28.35 2.95
C ILE A 106 3.43 -28.44 3.95
N SER A 107 3.17 -29.62 4.52
CA SER A 107 2.13 -29.80 5.55
C SER A 107 2.34 -28.89 6.76
N TYR A 108 3.56 -28.79 7.28
CA TYR A 108 3.88 -27.85 8.38
C TYR A 108 3.96 -26.39 7.91
N PHE A 109 4.39 -26.17 6.67
CA PHE A 109 4.55 -24.84 6.08
C PHE A 109 3.22 -24.09 5.95
N ILE A 110 2.11 -24.78 5.68
CA ILE A 110 0.77 -24.16 5.66
C ILE A 110 0.43 -23.55 7.03
N ILE A 111 0.71 -24.27 8.13
CA ILE A 111 0.48 -23.76 9.49
C ILE A 111 1.39 -22.55 9.75
N LEU A 112 2.67 -22.64 9.37
CA LEU A 112 3.62 -21.53 9.51
C LEU A 112 3.14 -20.28 8.77
N ILE A 113 2.66 -20.42 7.53
CA ILE A 113 2.06 -19.34 6.75
C ILE A 113 0.90 -18.72 7.53
N ILE A 114 -0.06 -19.52 8.01
CA ILE A 114 -1.22 -18.97 8.75
C ILE A 114 -0.78 -18.17 9.98
N VAL A 115 0.22 -18.65 10.72
CA VAL A 115 0.75 -17.96 11.91
C VAL A 115 1.47 -16.66 11.53
N VAL A 116 2.27 -16.66 10.47
CA VAL A 116 2.99 -15.47 10.01
C VAL A 116 2.02 -14.42 9.45
N PHE A 117 1.02 -14.85 8.68
CA PHE A 117 0.02 -13.99 8.04
C PHE A 117 -1.23 -13.74 8.91
N GLN A 118 -1.23 -14.15 10.18
CA GLN A 118 -2.40 -14.01 11.05
C GLN A 118 -2.90 -12.55 11.13
N ASN A 119 -1.96 -11.60 11.15
CA ASN A 119 -2.24 -10.18 11.24
C ASN A 119 -2.81 -9.66 9.92
N ASP A 120 -2.24 -10.06 8.78
CA ASP A 120 -2.71 -9.66 7.46
C ASP A 120 -4.14 -10.14 7.18
N ILE A 121 -4.45 -11.40 7.50
CA ILE A 121 -5.80 -11.97 7.34
C ILE A 121 -6.80 -11.20 8.20
N ARG A 122 -6.43 -10.93 9.46
CA ARG A 122 -7.26 -10.12 10.37
C ARG A 122 -7.51 -8.72 9.81
N ARG A 123 -6.47 -8.05 9.32
CA ARG A 123 -6.56 -6.71 8.72
C ARG A 123 -7.46 -6.73 7.47
N ALA A 124 -7.30 -7.71 6.58
CA ALA A 124 -8.09 -7.84 5.35
C ALA A 124 -9.59 -8.06 5.64
N LEU A 125 -9.92 -8.96 6.58
CA LEU A 125 -11.30 -9.19 7.01
C LEU A 125 -11.89 -7.96 7.72
N GLY A 126 -11.09 -7.24 8.49
CA GLY A 126 -11.47 -5.96 9.08
C GLY A 126 -11.89 -4.93 8.03
N ARG A 127 -11.19 -4.82 6.91
CA ARG A 127 -11.55 -3.91 5.80
C ARG A 127 -12.90 -4.26 5.18
N ILE A 128 -13.16 -5.55 4.97
CA ILE A 128 -14.44 -6.03 4.42
C ILE A 128 -15.58 -5.74 5.40
N GLY A 129 -15.35 -5.97 6.70
CA GLY A 129 -16.32 -5.69 7.76
C GLY A 129 -16.53 -4.19 8.02
N GLN A 130 -15.58 -3.32 7.69
CA GLN A 130 -15.73 -1.89 7.86
C GLN A 130 -16.67 -1.29 6.80
N ASN A 131 -16.68 -1.75 5.55
CA ASN A 131 -17.46 -1.11 4.47
C ASN A 131 -18.99 -1.30 4.52
N VAL A 132 -19.56 -1.99 5.50
CA VAL A 132 -21.01 -2.29 5.57
C VAL A 132 -21.87 -1.16 6.16
N MET A 133 -21.29 -0.10 6.75
CA MET A 133 -22.07 1.01 7.34
C MET A 133 -21.49 2.39 6.97
N PRO A 134 -21.83 2.93 5.78
CA PRO A 134 -21.22 4.16 5.25
C PRO A 134 -21.83 5.47 5.78
N PHE A 135 -22.99 5.44 6.46
CA PHE A 135 -23.73 6.67 6.78
C PHE A 135 -23.27 7.42 8.04
N GLY A 136 -22.67 6.75 9.03
CA GLY A 136 -22.14 7.40 10.24
C GLY A 136 -20.73 7.99 10.09
N ARG A 137 -19.87 7.35 9.27
CA ARG A 137 -18.44 7.70 9.18
C ARG A 137 -18.16 9.08 8.59
N ARG A 138 -18.97 9.53 7.63
CA ARG A 138 -18.69 10.80 6.92
C ARG A 138 -18.82 12.02 7.84
N GLN A 139 -19.76 11.97 8.78
CA GLN A 139 -19.96 13.05 9.75
C GLN A 139 -18.87 13.06 10.82
N GLU A 140 -18.49 11.88 11.32
CA GLU A 140 -17.36 11.74 12.26
C GLU A 140 -16.06 12.21 11.64
N THR A 141 -15.72 11.76 10.41
CA THR A 141 -14.50 12.19 9.70
C THR A 141 -14.43 13.71 9.53
N SER A 142 -15.54 14.39 9.21
CA SER A 142 -15.55 15.86 9.09
C SER A 142 -15.22 16.54 10.43
N GLN A 143 -15.83 16.08 11.52
CA GLN A 143 -15.60 16.67 12.84
C GLN A 143 -14.14 16.55 13.28
N ILE A 144 -13.50 15.42 12.99
CA ILE A 144 -12.09 15.19 13.34
C ILE A 144 -11.16 16.07 12.53
N VAL A 145 -11.44 16.21 11.23
CA VAL A 145 -10.67 17.13 10.38
C VAL A 145 -10.80 18.55 10.92
N ASP A 146 -12.00 18.96 11.35
CA ASP A 146 -12.23 20.28 11.94
C ASP A 146 -11.40 20.47 13.23
N GLU A 147 -11.37 19.47 14.12
CA GLU A 147 -10.56 19.49 15.34
C GLU A 147 -9.04 19.54 15.07
N VAL A 148 -8.55 18.76 14.10
CA VAL A 148 -7.12 18.76 13.71
C VAL A 148 -6.71 20.07 13.05
N VAL A 149 -7.54 20.61 12.17
CA VAL A 149 -7.30 21.91 11.51
C VAL A 149 -7.27 23.02 12.56
N ALA A 150 -8.20 22.99 13.52
CA ALA A 150 -8.21 23.98 14.60
C ALA A 150 -7.00 23.84 15.53
N ALA A 151 -6.54 22.61 15.80
CA ALA A 151 -5.32 22.36 16.59
C ALA A 151 -4.05 22.84 15.88
N THR A 152 -3.88 22.47 14.62
CA THR A 152 -2.72 22.85 13.80
C THR A 152 -2.64 24.36 13.63
N ALA A 153 -3.77 25.05 13.40
CA ALA A 153 -3.81 26.51 13.35
C ALA A 153 -3.39 27.16 14.68
N GLN A 154 -3.74 26.57 15.82
CA GLN A 154 -3.33 27.09 17.13
C GLN A 154 -1.84 26.83 17.40
N ILE A 155 -1.36 25.62 17.10
CA ILE A 155 0.05 25.22 17.21
C ILE A 155 0.93 26.13 16.33
N ALA A 156 0.50 26.38 15.09
CA ALA A 156 1.17 27.28 14.14
C ALA A 156 1.30 28.71 14.68
N ARG A 157 0.21 29.29 15.19
CA ARG A 157 0.22 30.62 15.82
C ARG A 157 1.14 30.71 17.03
N ALA A 158 1.25 29.62 17.78
CA ALA A 158 2.14 29.51 18.93
C ALA A 158 3.60 29.15 18.54
N ARG A 159 3.87 28.92 17.24
CA ARG A 159 5.15 28.41 16.71
C ARG A 159 5.66 27.17 17.44
N LEU A 160 4.74 26.26 17.74
CA LEU A 160 5.08 24.95 18.28
C LEU A 160 5.29 23.97 17.13
N GLY A 161 6.32 23.12 17.24
CA GLY A 161 6.54 22.04 16.28
C GLY A 161 5.55 20.91 16.50
N ALA A 162 4.92 20.42 15.43
CA ALA A 162 4.00 19.29 15.51
C ALA A 162 4.09 18.39 14.28
N ILE A 163 3.80 17.12 14.48
CA ILE A 163 3.66 16.12 13.41
C ILE A 163 2.53 15.16 13.75
N ILE A 164 1.45 15.23 12.98
CA ILE A 164 0.23 14.47 13.17
C ILE A 164 0.05 13.55 11.97
N VAL A 165 0.06 12.24 12.19
CA VAL A 165 -0.04 11.24 11.13
C VAL A 165 -1.40 10.54 11.22
N PHE A 166 -2.07 10.43 10.09
CA PHE A 166 -3.32 9.70 9.96
C PHE A 166 -3.06 8.33 9.37
N GLU A 167 -3.46 7.30 10.11
CA GLU A 167 -3.45 5.93 9.62
C GLU A 167 -4.48 5.74 8.50
N ARG A 168 -4.03 5.15 7.39
CA ARG A 168 -4.87 4.72 6.27
C ARG A 168 -4.70 3.23 6.05
N ASP A 169 -4.60 2.70 4.83
CA ASP A 169 -4.66 1.25 4.64
C ASP A 169 -3.53 0.49 5.35
N ALA A 170 -2.31 1.04 5.33
CA ALA A 170 -1.16 0.52 6.08
C ALA A 170 -1.33 0.74 7.58
N ALA A 171 -1.00 -0.29 8.38
CA ALA A 171 -1.03 -0.18 9.83
C ALA A 171 0.26 0.47 10.33
N LEU A 172 0.16 1.61 10.99
CA LEU A 172 1.35 2.42 11.32
C LEU A 172 2.13 1.89 12.52
N GLU A 173 1.53 1.06 13.37
CA GLU A 173 2.23 0.40 14.48
C GLU A 173 3.47 -0.41 14.03
N GLU A 174 3.55 -0.85 12.77
CA GLU A 174 4.70 -1.60 12.24
C GLU A 174 5.83 -0.71 11.70
N PHE A 175 5.57 0.59 11.52
CA PHE A 175 6.50 1.56 10.95
C PHE A 175 6.98 2.59 11.97
N VAL A 176 6.53 2.46 13.22
CA VAL A 176 6.75 3.42 14.28
C VAL A 176 7.50 2.74 15.43
N ASP A 177 8.53 3.41 15.93
CA ASP A 177 9.28 3.00 17.12
C ASP A 177 9.05 3.98 18.30
N ASP A 178 9.44 3.61 19.52
CA ASP A 178 9.38 4.42 20.77
C ASP A 178 8.04 5.12 21.06
N ALA A 179 6.92 4.56 20.59
CA ALA A 179 5.60 5.17 20.75
C ALA A 179 4.94 4.86 22.10
N THR A 180 4.23 5.87 22.64
CA THR A 180 3.37 5.73 23.81
C THR A 180 1.91 5.58 23.37
N ARG A 181 1.24 4.51 23.82
CA ARG A 181 -0.19 4.30 23.56
C ARG A 181 -1.04 5.22 24.43
N ILE A 182 -1.93 5.97 23.80
CA ILE A 182 -2.79 6.97 24.43
C ILE A 182 -4.26 6.51 24.44
N ASP A 183 -4.75 6.00 23.31
CA ASP A 183 -6.16 5.61 23.07
C ASP A 183 -7.18 6.64 23.60
N ALA A 184 -7.04 7.90 23.17
CA ALA A 184 -7.90 9.00 23.61
C ALA A 184 -8.85 9.47 22.52
N VAL A 185 -10.00 10.01 22.94
CA VAL A 185 -10.89 10.76 22.05
C VAL A 185 -10.15 11.98 21.54
N LEU A 186 -10.16 12.17 20.23
CA LEU A 186 -9.51 13.30 19.59
C LEU A 186 -10.23 14.61 19.98
N SER A 187 -9.46 15.58 20.44
CA SER A 187 -9.90 16.95 20.66
C SER A 187 -8.75 17.91 20.38
N ARG A 188 -9.06 19.11 19.93
CA ARG A 188 -8.09 20.18 19.72
C ARG A 188 -7.23 20.43 20.97
N GLN A 189 -7.85 20.49 22.14
CA GLN A 189 -7.16 20.77 23.40
C GLN A 189 -6.12 19.69 23.71
N LEU A 190 -6.46 18.42 23.49
CA LEU A 190 -5.54 17.30 23.71
C LEU A 190 -4.39 17.35 22.70
N LEU A 191 -4.68 17.53 21.41
CA LEU A 191 -3.64 17.64 20.38
C LEU A 191 -2.65 18.77 20.67
N VAL A 192 -3.15 19.97 21.01
CA VAL A 192 -2.29 21.10 21.37
C VAL A 192 -1.44 20.74 22.59
N SER A 193 -2.02 20.12 23.62
CA SER A 193 -1.32 19.73 24.85
C SER A 193 -0.19 18.74 24.59
N LEU A 194 -0.40 17.77 23.70
CA LEU A 194 0.61 16.77 23.35
C LEU A 194 1.88 17.41 22.77
N PHE A 195 1.75 18.50 22.02
CA PHE A 195 2.88 19.20 21.39
C PHE A 195 3.43 20.38 22.20
N VAL A 196 3.04 20.57 23.46
CA VAL A 196 3.62 21.63 24.30
C VAL A 196 5.05 21.23 24.71
N PRO A 197 6.10 21.99 24.35
CA PRO A 197 7.47 21.70 24.74
C PRO A 197 7.68 22.10 26.19
N ALA A 198 7.38 21.17 27.10
CA ALA A 198 7.64 21.28 28.53
C ALA A 198 8.70 20.25 28.93
N ARG A 199 9.52 20.57 29.95
CA ARG A 199 10.60 19.67 30.42
C ARG A 199 10.10 18.28 30.80
N ASP A 200 8.89 18.21 31.37
CA ASP A 200 8.29 16.97 31.84
C ASP A 200 7.34 16.33 30.81
N ASN A 201 7.12 16.99 29.66
CA ASN A 201 6.24 16.46 28.62
C ASN A 201 7.08 15.76 27.54
N GLU A 202 7.40 14.48 27.70
CA GLU A 202 8.15 13.75 26.67
C GLU A 202 7.31 13.45 25.41
N LEU A 203 5.98 13.67 25.44
CA LEU A 203 5.08 13.32 24.32
C LEU A 203 5.19 14.24 23.10
N HIS A 204 5.75 15.44 23.27
CA HIS A 204 5.92 16.40 22.17
C HIS A 204 7.06 16.04 21.21
N ASP A 205 7.95 15.13 21.62
CA ASP A 205 9.12 14.72 20.86
C ASP A 205 8.82 13.47 20.04
N GLY A 206 8.05 13.66 18.97
CA GLY A 206 7.65 12.60 18.05
C GLY A 206 6.30 12.88 17.41
N ALA A 207 5.80 11.90 16.68
CA ALA A 207 4.52 12.00 16.02
C ALA A 207 3.34 11.61 16.93
N VAL A 208 2.20 12.21 16.63
CA VAL A 208 0.91 11.73 17.13
C VAL A 208 0.23 10.97 16.00
N VAL A 209 -0.20 9.75 16.26
CA VAL A 209 -0.87 8.89 15.28
C VAL A 209 -2.37 8.84 15.57
N ILE A 210 -3.16 9.23 14.58
CA ILE A 210 -4.61 9.14 14.59
C ILE A 210 -5.01 7.87 13.85
N GLY A 211 -5.68 6.97 14.56
CA GLY A 211 -6.13 5.69 14.02
C GLY A 211 -7.36 5.78 13.12
N LYS A 212 -7.69 4.66 12.48
CA LYS A 212 -8.89 4.50 11.63
C LYS A 212 -10.20 4.67 12.40
N ASN A 213 -10.15 4.41 13.69
CA ASN A 213 -11.24 4.59 14.64
C ASN A 213 -11.40 6.05 15.07
N HIS A 214 -10.66 6.98 14.45
CA HIS A 214 -10.77 8.40 14.71
C HIS A 214 -10.29 8.86 16.11
N ARG A 215 -9.45 8.04 16.75
CA ARG A 215 -8.88 8.29 18.06
C ARG A 215 -7.39 8.57 17.96
N ILE A 216 -6.85 9.23 18.97
CA ILE A 216 -5.41 9.37 19.14
C ILE A 216 -4.90 8.05 19.71
N GLU A 217 -4.24 7.25 18.89
CA GLU A 217 -3.78 5.91 19.28
C GLU A 217 -2.39 5.98 19.91
N LEU A 218 -1.48 6.72 19.28
CA LEU A 218 -0.09 6.85 19.70
C LEU A 218 0.35 8.32 19.81
N ALA A 219 1.25 8.59 20.73
CA ALA A 219 2.04 9.82 20.80
C ALA A 219 3.52 9.47 20.96
N ARG A 220 4.43 10.45 20.78
CA ARG A 220 5.89 10.21 20.78
C ARG A 220 6.33 9.15 19.75
N ALA A 221 5.56 8.99 18.68
CA ALA A 221 5.86 8.00 17.65
C ALA A 221 7.12 8.42 16.86
N LEU A 222 8.19 7.64 16.95
CA LEU A 222 9.39 7.85 16.14
C LEU A 222 9.14 7.30 14.74
N LEU A 223 9.23 8.17 13.74
CA LEU A 223 8.97 7.83 12.34
C LEU A 223 10.28 7.64 11.56
N PRO A 224 10.28 6.83 10.48
CA PRO A 224 11.39 6.77 9.55
C PRO A 224 11.58 8.13 8.88
N LEU A 225 12.84 8.53 8.72
CA LEU A 225 13.19 9.73 7.97
C LEU A 225 13.28 9.40 6.47
N SER A 226 12.80 10.33 5.64
CA SER A 226 12.95 10.25 4.18
C SER A 226 14.41 10.10 3.76
N ARG A 227 14.63 9.30 2.72
CA ARG A 227 15.94 9.07 2.10
C ARG A 227 16.22 10.01 0.93
N ALA A 228 15.28 10.89 0.60
CA ALA A 228 15.40 11.82 -0.50
C ALA A 228 16.55 12.81 -0.23
N THR A 229 17.54 12.83 -1.12
CA THR A 229 18.78 13.62 -1.00
C THR A 229 18.63 15.04 -1.55
N ASP A 230 17.53 15.30 -2.24
CA ASP A 230 17.15 16.56 -2.89
C ASP A 230 16.24 17.44 -2.01
N LEU A 231 15.91 17.00 -0.79
CA LEU A 231 15.22 17.84 0.20
C LEU A 231 16.12 19.00 0.62
N GLY A 232 15.71 20.21 0.23
CA GLY A 232 16.38 21.45 0.58
C GLY A 232 16.66 21.60 2.09
N PRO A 233 17.66 22.42 2.45
CA PRO A 233 18.06 22.61 3.84
C PRO A 233 16.95 23.21 4.72
N GLU A 234 15.91 23.80 4.12
CA GLU A 234 14.76 24.37 4.83
C GLU A 234 13.85 23.34 5.53
N PHE A 235 14.04 22.04 5.28
CA PHE A 235 13.26 20.96 5.86
C PHE A 235 13.94 20.38 7.11
N GLY A 236 13.37 20.70 8.28
CA GLY A 236 13.76 20.11 9.55
C GLY A 236 13.43 18.61 9.68
N THR A 237 13.83 18.01 10.79
CA THR A 237 13.66 16.57 11.08
C THR A 237 12.20 16.12 11.04
N ARG A 238 11.26 16.93 11.56
CA ARG A 238 9.81 16.64 11.50
C ARG A 238 9.27 16.56 10.06
N HIS A 239 9.74 17.41 9.16
CA HIS A 239 9.34 17.34 7.75
C HIS A 239 9.87 16.07 7.09
N ARG A 240 11.13 15.71 7.38
CA ARG A 240 11.74 14.48 6.85
C ARG A 240 11.08 13.22 7.40
N ALA A 241 10.69 13.23 8.67
CA ALA A 241 9.93 12.17 9.32
C ALA A 241 8.54 11.99 8.69
N ALA A 242 7.82 13.11 8.47
CA ALA A 242 6.53 13.09 7.79
C ALA A 242 6.64 12.61 6.34
N LEU A 243 7.68 12.99 5.63
CA LEU A 243 7.88 12.52 4.26
C LEU A 243 8.20 11.02 4.26
N GLY A 244 9.14 10.57 5.12
CA GLY A 244 9.56 9.17 5.19
C GLY A 244 8.42 8.21 5.49
N ILE A 245 7.55 8.53 6.46
CA ILE A 245 6.40 7.66 6.72
C ILE A 245 5.43 7.59 5.51
N THR A 246 5.30 8.67 4.75
CA THR A 246 4.43 8.72 3.56
C THR A 246 5.07 8.20 2.27
N GLU A 247 6.38 7.92 2.28
CA GLU A 247 7.09 7.21 1.22
C GLU A 247 6.83 5.70 1.33
N ASP A 248 6.91 5.17 2.56
CA ASP A 248 6.76 3.75 2.84
C ASP A 248 5.28 3.32 3.01
N THR A 249 4.37 4.27 3.24
CA THR A 249 2.96 3.98 3.51
C THR A 249 2.00 4.93 2.78
N ASP A 250 0.71 4.60 2.76
CA ASP A 250 -0.35 5.45 2.21
C ASP A 250 -0.87 6.50 3.22
N ALA A 251 -0.19 6.66 4.35
CA ALA A 251 -0.54 7.63 5.39
C ALA A 251 -0.53 9.08 4.88
N VAL A 252 -1.18 9.92 5.65
CA VAL A 252 -1.19 11.38 5.45
C VAL A 252 -0.63 12.02 6.71
N ALA A 253 0.36 12.88 6.57
CA ALA A 253 0.98 13.54 7.71
C ALA A 253 0.83 15.06 7.60
N VAL A 254 0.42 15.70 8.69
CA VAL A 254 0.37 17.16 8.82
C VAL A 254 1.52 17.59 9.72
N VAL A 255 2.33 18.53 9.25
CA VAL A 255 3.49 19.05 9.96
C VAL A 255 3.29 20.53 10.22
N VAL A 256 3.67 20.98 11.41
CA VAL A 256 3.77 22.41 11.74
C VAL A 256 5.24 22.73 12.05
N SER A 257 5.78 23.72 11.34
CA SER A 257 7.16 24.17 11.53
C SER A 257 7.30 24.93 12.85
N GLU A 258 8.26 24.52 13.69
CA GLU A 258 8.60 25.25 14.93
C GLU A 258 9.30 26.58 14.66
N GLU A 259 10.01 26.69 13.54
CA GLU A 259 10.76 27.89 13.17
C GLU A 259 9.85 28.93 12.53
N ARG A 260 9.01 28.49 11.58
CA ARG A 260 8.23 29.38 10.70
C ARG A 260 6.75 29.43 11.05
N GLY A 261 6.23 28.46 11.80
CA GLY A 261 4.79 28.32 12.03
C GLY A 261 3.99 27.90 10.80
N GLU A 262 4.66 27.55 9.70
CA GLU A 262 4.03 27.08 8.46
C GLU A 262 3.42 25.69 8.66
N ILE A 263 2.24 25.47 8.07
CA ILE A 263 1.58 24.17 8.06
C ILE A 263 1.87 23.50 6.73
N SER A 264 2.35 22.26 6.78
CA SER A 264 2.62 21.43 5.61
C SER A 264 1.83 20.12 5.66
N LEU A 265 1.50 19.59 4.50
CA LEU A 265 0.83 18.30 4.34
C LEU A 265 1.71 17.38 3.50
N CYS A 266 2.04 16.21 4.02
CA CYS A 266 2.76 15.16 3.33
C CYS A 266 1.83 14.00 2.99
N PHE A 267 1.92 13.50 1.76
CA PHE A 267 1.20 12.31 1.31
C PHE A 267 1.93 11.70 0.11
N LYS A 268 2.01 10.36 0.03
CA LYS A 268 2.67 9.63 -1.08
C LYS A 268 4.08 10.16 -1.42
N GLY A 269 4.88 10.50 -0.41
CA GLY A 269 6.23 11.04 -0.60
C GLY A 269 6.29 12.44 -1.22
N SER A 270 5.17 13.16 -1.29
CA SER A 270 5.10 14.56 -1.72
C SER A 270 4.74 15.47 -0.55
N ILE A 271 5.15 16.75 -0.63
CA ILE A 271 4.89 17.75 0.41
C ILE A 271 4.26 19.01 -0.19
N ALA A 272 3.11 19.40 0.34
CA ALA A 272 2.46 20.69 0.10
C ALA A 272 2.77 21.62 1.29
N ARG A 273 3.39 22.77 1.03
CA ARG A 273 3.86 23.71 2.05
C ARG A 273 2.93 24.91 2.19
N ASP A 274 3.08 25.61 3.32
CA ASP A 274 2.44 26.89 3.61
C ASP A 274 0.92 26.88 3.36
N LEU A 275 0.27 25.84 3.88
CA LEU A 275 -1.16 25.65 3.71
C LEU A 275 -1.93 26.49 4.72
N GLU A 276 -2.81 27.34 4.21
CA GLU A 276 -3.82 27.98 5.05
C GLU A 276 -4.78 26.92 5.65
N PRO A 277 -5.33 27.16 6.86
CA PRO A 277 -6.24 26.21 7.52
C PRO A 277 -7.43 25.77 6.64
N VAL A 278 -7.93 26.67 5.79
CA VAL A 278 -9.04 26.38 4.86
C VAL A 278 -8.61 25.38 3.78
N LEU A 279 -7.41 25.56 3.21
CA LEU A 279 -6.85 24.67 2.20
C LEU A 279 -6.49 23.31 2.81
N LEU A 280 -5.88 23.30 4.00
CA LEU A 280 -5.60 22.08 4.75
C LEU A 280 -6.86 21.25 4.99
N ARG A 281 -7.95 21.90 5.44
CA ARG A 281 -9.24 21.24 5.65
C ARG A 281 -9.76 20.60 4.37
N ARG A 282 -9.73 21.35 3.26
CA ARG A 282 -10.18 20.85 1.95
C ARG A 282 -9.33 19.64 1.51
N ALA A 283 -8.02 19.70 1.71
CA ALA A 283 -7.10 18.61 1.40
C ALA A 283 -7.39 17.35 2.20
N LEU A 284 -7.51 17.48 3.52
CA LEU A 284 -7.80 16.35 4.41
C LEU A 284 -9.15 15.71 4.07
N VAL A 285 -10.22 16.51 3.90
CA VAL A 285 -11.54 15.99 3.50
C VAL A 285 -11.45 15.27 2.15
N GLY A 286 -10.71 15.83 1.19
CA GLY A 286 -10.50 15.22 -0.13
C GLY A 286 -9.78 13.86 -0.04
N LEU A 287 -8.74 13.76 0.79
CA LEU A 287 -7.97 12.55 1.01
C LEU A 287 -8.77 11.43 1.71
N PHE A 288 -9.64 11.78 2.66
CA PHE A 288 -10.47 10.81 3.38
C PHE A 288 -11.79 10.45 2.69
N ALA A 289 -12.32 11.30 1.81
CA ALA A 289 -13.60 11.06 1.12
C ALA A 289 -13.52 10.07 -0.06
N GLY A 290 -12.31 9.64 -0.44
CA GLY A 290 -12.09 8.63 -1.49
C GLY A 290 -12.00 9.21 -2.91
N GLY A 291 -10.76 9.38 -3.39
CA GLY A 291 -10.37 8.96 -4.75
C GLY A 291 -10.62 9.88 -5.94
N ARG A 292 -11.18 11.10 -5.78
CA ARG A 292 -11.23 12.08 -6.89
C ARG A 292 -10.44 13.36 -6.63
N ALA A 293 -10.30 13.77 -5.37
CA ALA A 293 -9.52 14.94 -5.03
C ALA A 293 -8.00 14.70 -5.10
N THR A 294 -7.54 13.45 -5.15
CA THR A 294 -6.11 13.12 -5.08
C THR A 294 -5.31 13.47 -6.32
N GLU A 295 -5.92 13.46 -7.50
CA GLU A 295 -5.24 13.84 -8.75
C GLU A 295 -5.28 15.36 -8.91
N ASP A 296 -6.48 15.96 -8.82
CA ASP A 296 -6.66 17.41 -8.89
C ASP A 296 -5.86 18.16 -7.81
N MET A 297 -5.78 17.66 -6.57
CA MET A 297 -5.01 18.31 -5.50
C MET A 297 -3.53 17.97 -5.51
N ALA A 298 -3.12 16.82 -6.07
CA ALA A 298 -1.70 16.59 -6.34
C ALA A 298 -1.22 17.53 -7.44
N GLU A 299 -2.03 17.73 -8.48
CA GLU A 299 -1.78 18.68 -9.56
C GLU A 299 -1.81 20.13 -9.05
N GLU A 300 -2.73 20.49 -8.15
CA GLU A 300 -2.82 21.82 -7.52
C GLU A 300 -1.69 22.04 -6.48
N ALA A 301 -1.24 21.00 -5.76
CA ALA A 301 -0.09 21.06 -4.85
C ALA A 301 1.25 21.08 -5.60
N GLU A 302 1.36 20.35 -6.70
CA GLU A 302 2.50 20.37 -7.62
C GLU A 302 2.57 21.72 -8.34
N ALA A 303 1.43 22.29 -8.75
CA ALA A 303 1.33 23.66 -9.26
C ALA A 303 1.70 24.70 -8.19
N ALA A 304 1.27 24.54 -6.93
CA ALA A 304 1.67 25.42 -5.84
C ALA A 304 3.17 25.30 -5.52
N ALA A 305 3.75 24.10 -5.63
CA ALA A 305 5.18 23.85 -5.47
C ALA A 305 6.01 24.45 -6.63
N GLU A 306 5.53 24.34 -7.87
CA GLU A 306 6.11 24.99 -9.06
C GLU A 306 6.04 26.51 -8.97
N VAL A 307 4.90 27.08 -8.56
CA VAL A 307 4.74 28.52 -8.33
C VAL A 307 5.68 29.01 -7.21
N GLY A 308 5.84 28.22 -6.14
CA GLY A 308 6.82 28.51 -5.08
C GLY A 308 8.27 28.49 -5.57
N LYS A 309 8.64 27.56 -6.46
CA LYS A 309 9.96 27.53 -7.12
C LYS A 309 10.16 28.71 -8.09
N ALA A 310 9.13 29.11 -8.81
CA ALA A 310 9.15 30.27 -9.72
C ALA A 310 9.27 31.61 -8.95
N LEU A 311 8.62 31.73 -7.80
CA LEU A 311 8.78 32.90 -6.91
C LEU A 311 10.16 32.94 -6.24
N ALA A 312 10.74 31.79 -5.88
CA ALA A 312 12.09 31.71 -5.34
C ALA A 312 13.17 32.11 -6.38
N THR A 313 12.95 31.84 -7.67
CA THR A 313 13.86 32.24 -8.75
C THR A 313 13.72 33.71 -9.17
N LEU A 314 12.58 34.35 -8.87
CA LEU A 314 12.38 35.80 -9.05
C LEU A 314 12.91 36.63 -7.86
N GLY A 315 13.22 35.98 -6.73
CA GLY A 315 13.62 36.60 -5.47
C GLY A 315 15.11 36.80 -5.25
N GLU A 316 16.00 36.39 -6.17
CA GLU A 316 17.43 36.69 -6.03
C GLU A 316 17.69 38.17 -6.42
N PRO A 317 18.19 39.02 -5.50
CA PRO A 317 18.70 40.32 -5.90
C PRO A 317 19.94 40.08 -6.75
N ARG A 318 19.89 40.52 -8.02
CA ARG A 318 21.06 40.58 -8.91
C ARG A 318 22.22 41.25 -8.17
N ALA A 319 23.18 40.44 -7.72
CA ALA A 319 24.45 40.89 -7.18
C ALA A 319 25.36 41.35 -8.33
N ASP A 320 24.92 42.36 -9.09
CA ASP A 320 25.71 43.02 -10.14
C ASP A 320 25.13 44.42 -10.40
N ALA A 321 25.22 45.28 -9.39
CA ALA A 321 25.19 46.72 -9.59
C ALA A 321 26.31 47.31 -8.73
N ARG A 322 27.52 47.35 -9.28
CA ARG A 322 28.58 48.21 -8.78
C ARG A 322 28.04 49.63 -8.84
N ILE A 323 27.72 50.20 -7.69
CA ILE A 323 27.60 51.64 -7.53
C ILE A 323 29.03 52.14 -7.52
N ASP A 324 29.48 52.71 -8.63
CA ASP A 324 30.76 53.41 -8.68
C ASP A 324 30.72 54.57 -7.67
N PRO A 325 31.76 54.76 -6.85
CA PRO A 325 31.79 55.88 -5.92
C PRO A 325 31.90 57.19 -6.70
N VAL A 326 31.01 58.13 -6.39
CA VAL A 326 31.01 59.51 -6.90
C VAL A 326 32.37 60.15 -6.57
N PRO A 327 33.10 60.72 -7.55
CA PRO A 327 34.34 61.41 -7.26
C PRO A 327 34.03 62.78 -6.65
N GLU A 328 34.39 62.92 -5.38
CA GLU A 328 34.51 64.21 -4.73
C GLU A 328 35.87 64.82 -5.13
N ARG A 329 35.86 65.95 -5.84
CA ARG A 329 36.80 67.08 -5.64
C ARG A 329 36.47 68.28 -6.53
N ALA A 330 36.33 69.40 -5.83
CA ALA A 330 36.85 70.73 -6.16
C ALA A 330 37.65 70.87 -7.45
N GLU A 331 37.20 71.78 -8.33
CA GLU A 331 37.99 72.84 -8.98
C GLU A 331 37.12 73.53 -10.05
N ALA A 332 36.57 74.71 -9.73
CA ALA A 332 36.19 75.75 -10.69
C ALA A 332 35.80 77.04 -9.94
N ALA A 333 36.76 77.57 -9.18
CA ALA A 333 36.79 78.98 -8.84
C ALA A 333 38.02 79.58 -9.54
N GLU A 334 37.91 79.83 -10.85
CA GLU A 334 38.74 80.78 -11.62
C GLU A 334 38.35 80.71 -13.11
N ALA A 335 37.37 81.53 -13.50
CA ALA A 335 37.20 82.04 -14.86
C ALA A 335 36.18 83.19 -14.84
N MET A 336 36.50 84.23 -14.07
CA MET A 336 35.97 85.58 -14.26
C MET A 336 37.05 86.59 -13.89
N GLN A 337 38.16 86.52 -14.64
CA GLN A 337 39.03 87.62 -15.10
C GLN A 337 40.12 87.04 -16.00
#